data_AF-A0A182W3Z6-F1
#
_entry.id   AF-A0A182W3Z6-F1
#
_cell.length_a   1.000
_cell.length_b   1.000
_cell.length_c   1.000
_cell.angle_alpha   90.00
_cell.angle_beta   90.00
_cell.angle_gamma   90.00
#
_symmetry.space_group_name_H-M   'P 1'
#
loop_
_entity.id
_entity.type
_entity.pdbx_description
1 polymer ?
#
loop_
_entity_poly.entity_id
_entity_poly.type
_entity_poly.pdbx_seq_one_letter_code
_entity_poly.pdbx_strand_id
1 'polypeptide(L)'
;MSLTVELFDLPAHQFRVFWGASGSMWQSLWDRFLDITGDNPLALWTIGSYVYTSLIYWSIGLVYTLFDVTGRPGFLRRYKVQPGTNEPVDPARLRAVIRQVLFNQFCTGMPLLFLMYYLLPVQTRDAVRELPTFVTVVWQLAVCILIEEVMFYYSHRLLHDGRIYRYIHKRHHEWTAPIAITAMYAHPIENVLSNLLPIAVGVWTTGCHISVAWLWFTIAISNTLHVHSGYHLPFLPSPEQHDFHHLKFNQCYGVLGVLDWFHGTNEMFLRSKQSKRDYILTSLEPVRDTHPDQ
;
A
#
# COMPACT_ATOMS: atom_id res chain seq x y z
N MET A 1 49.22 -17.37 14.82
CA MET A 1 47.76 -17.32 14.58
C MET A 1 47.40 -15.85 14.52
N SER A 2 46.86 -15.39 13.38
CA SER A 2 46.85 -13.98 12.99
C SER A 2 45.79 -13.16 13.73
N LEU A 3 46.22 -12.09 14.42
CA LEU A 3 45.39 -11.04 15.03
C LEU A 3 44.42 -10.35 14.05
N THR A 4 44.63 -10.52 12.74
CA THR A 4 43.75 -9.97 11.70
C THR A 4 42.44 -10.73 11.53
N VAL A 5 42.35 -12.01 11.96
CA VAL A 5 41.10 -12.80 11.83
C VAL A 5 40.09 -12.41 12.92
N GLU A 6 40.55 -12.19 14.15
CA GLU A 6 39.68 -11.83 15.27
C GLU A 6 39.01 -10.45 15.11
N LEU A 7 39.66 -9.50 14.42
CA LEU A 7 39.12 -8.15 14.22
C LEU A 7 37.94 -8.11 13.25
N PHE A 8 37.89 -9.02 12.26
CA PHE A 8 36.75 -9.17 11.34
C PHE A 8 35.64 -10.06 11.92
N ASP A 9 35.94 -10.91 12.89
CA ASP A 9 34.96 -11.74 13.59
C ASP A 9 34.15 -10.97 14.64
N LEU A 10 34.71 -9.91 15.22
CA LEU A 10 34.03 -9.07 16.22
C LEU A 10 32.75 -8.39 15.68
N PRO A 11 32.76 -7.70 14.52
CA PRO A 11 31.55 -7.15 13.90
C PRO A 11 30.55 -8.25 13.54
N ALA A 12 31.01 -9.38 13.00
CA ALA A 12 30.14 -10.49 12.60
C ALA A 12 29.51 -11.18 13.82
N HIS A 13 30.22 -11.31 14.93
CA HIS A 13 29.71 -11.81 16.20
C HIS A 13 28.70 -10.85 16.81
N GLN A 14 29.02 -9.56 16.92
CA GLN A 14 28.08 -8.56 17.44
C GLN A 14 26.83 -8.46 16.58
N PHE A 15 26.97 -8.52 15.25
CA PHE A 15 25.85 -8.59 14.32
C PHE A 15 25.01 -9.85 14.60
N ARG A 16 25.62 -11.05 14.67
CA ARG A 16 24.90 -12.30 15.00
C ARG A 16 24.17 -12.26 16.35
N VAL A 17 24.80 -11.71 17.40
CA VAL A 17 24.18 -11.58 18.72
C VAL A 17 23.03 -10.58 18.70
N PHE A 18 23.22 -9.40 18.08
CA PHE A 18 22.17 -8.39 17.95
C PHE A 18 20.97 -8.94 17.17
N TRP A 19 21.20 -9.62 16.04
CA TRP A 19 20.13 -10.23 15.26
C TRP A 19 19.47 -11.41 15.95
N GLY A 20 20.24 -12.24 16.67
CA GLY A 20 19.70 -13.32 17.48
C GLY A 20 18.77 -12.80 18.58
N ALA A 21 19.19 -11.73 19.27
CA ALA A 21 18.39 -11.06 20.30
C ALA A 21 17.15 -10.34 19.73
N SER A 22 17.30 -9.70 18.56
CA SER A 22 16.17 -9.08 17.84
C SER A 22 15.16 -10.15 17.42
N GLY A 23 15.63 -11.26 16.83
CA GLY A 23 14.78 -12.38 16.42
C GLY A 23 14.03 -13.01 17.59
N SER A 24 14.70 -13.26 18.73
CA SER A 24 14.04 -13.81 19.93
C SER A 24 13.02 -12.84 20.54
N MET A 25 13.28 -11.54 20.49
CA MET A 25 12.31 -10.52 20.90
C MET A 25 11.06 -10.57 20.01
N TRP A 26 11.21 -10.55 18.68
CA TRP A 26 10.08 -10.60 17.75
C TRP A 26 9.28 -11.90 17.89
N GLN A 27 9.98 -13.03 18.03
CA GLN A 27 9.35 -14.32 18.29
C GLN A 27 8.53 -14.29 19.59
N SER A 28 9.10 -13.77 20.68
CA SER A 28 8.38 -13.66 21.96
C SER A 28 7.15 -12.75 21.89
N LEU A 29 7.23 -11.64 21.16
CA LEU A 29 6.09 -10.75 20.95
C LEU A 29 4.99 -11.43 20.13
N TRP A 30 5.38 -12.18 19.10
CA TRP A 30 4.48 -12.94 18.26
C TRP A 30 3.79 -14.07 19.03
N ASP A 31 4.55 -14.83 19.84
CA ASP A 31 3.99 -15.88 20.71
C ASP A 31 2.96 -15.31 21.67
N ARG A 32 3.28 -14.19 22.36
CA ARG A 32 2.33 -13.51 23.25
C ARG A 32 1.06 -13.06 22.53
N PHE A 33 1.19 -12.57 21.30
CA PHE A 33 0.05 -12.18 20.48
C PHE A 33 -0.84 -13.39 20.17
N LEU A 34 -0.24 -14.51 19.76
CA LEU A 34 -0.96 -15.75 19.46
C LEU A 34 -1.57 -16.40 20.71
N ASP A 35 -0.92 -16.27 21.86
CA ASP A 35 -1.46 -16.80 23.13
C ASP A 35 -2.71 -16.05 23.58
N ILE A 36 -2.87 -14.78 23.18
CA ILE A 36 -4.08 -13.97 23.44
C ILE A 36 -5.15 -14.19 22.36
N THR A 37 -4.75 -14.24 21.09
CA THR A 37 -5.68 -14.22 19.94
C THR A 37 -6.05 -15.61 19.43
N GLY A 38 -5.28 -16.63 19.82
CA GLY A 38 -5.34 -17.99 19.27
C GLY A 38 -4.42 -18.16 18.06
N ASP A 39 -3.98 -19.40 17.84
CA ASP A 39 -3.10 -19.80 16.74
C ASP A 39 -3.83 -20.60 15.64
N ASN A 40 -5.17 -20.58 15.63
CA ASN A 40 -5.96 -21.25 14.60
C ASN A 40 -5.68 -20.64 13.21
N PRO A 41 -5.11 -21.40 12.25
CA PRO A 41 -4.70 -20.84 10.96
C PRO A 41 -5.85 -20.25 10.15
N LEU A 42 -6.99 -20.92 10.11
CA LEU A 42 -8.16 -20.45 9.37
C LEU A 42 -8.63 -19.11 9.92
N ALA A 43 -8.79 -19.00 11.24
CA ALA A 43 -9.22 -17.78 11.91
C ALA A 43 -8.26 -16.62 11.64
N LEU A 44 -6.95 -16.85 11.77
CA LEU A 44 -5.93 -15.82 11.57
C LEU A 44 -5.84 -15.35 10.11
N TRP A 45 -5.76 -16.28 9.16
CA TRP A 45 -5.63 -15.93 7.74
C TRP A 45 -6.89 -15.26 7.17
N THR A 46 -8.07 -15.58 7.71
CA THR A 46 -9.35 -15.02 7.22
C THR A 46 -9.81 -13.83 8.07
N ILE A 47 -10.43 -14.09 9.23
CA ILE A 47 -11.03 -13.06 10.10
C ILE A 47 -9.95 -12.16 10.70
N GLY A 48 -8.83 -12.73 11.14
CA GLY A 48 -7.69 -12.00 11.68
C GLY A 48 -7.14 -11.00 10.67
N SER A 49 -6.81 -11.47 9.46
CA SER A 49 -6.36 -10.61 8.35
C SER A 49 -7.39 -9.57 7.95
N TYR A 50 -8.69 -9.92 7.93
CA TYR A 50 -9.76 -8.97 7.62
C TYR A 50 -9.81 -7.83 8.65
N VAL A 51 -9.79 -8.16 9.95
CA VAL A 51 -9.78 -7.17 11.03
C VAL A 51 -8.50 -6.35 10.98
N TYR A 52 -7.34 -7.00 10.84
CA TYR A 52 -6.03 -6.35 10.79
C TYR A 52 -5.94 -5.33 9.65
N THR A 53 -6.23 -5.75 8.42
CA THR A 53 -6.18 -4.86 7.24
C THR A 53 -7.22 -3.75 7.31
N SER A 54 -8.42 -4.02 7.85
CA SER A 54 -9.44 -2.99 8.08
C SER A 54 -8.98 -1.95 9.11
N LEU A 55 -8.34 -2.37 10.19
CA LEU A 55 -7.80 -1.45 11.20
C LEU A 55 -6.70 -0.56 10.63
N ILE A 56 -5.76 -1.11 9.86
CA ILE A 56 -4.72 -0.32 9.18
C ILE A 56 -5.36 0.68 8.22
N TYR A 57 -6.29 0.21 7.38
CA TYR A 57 -6.95 1.04 6.39
C TYR A 57 -7.70 2.22 7.04
N TRP A 58 -8.55 1.94 8.03
CA TRP A 58 -9.38 2.95 8.67
C TRP A 58 -8.60 3.85 9.61
N SER A 59 -7.52 3.37 10.26
CA SER A 59 -6.68 4.23 11.10
C SER A 59 -5.94 5.28 10.30
N ILE A 60 -5.20 4.87 9.25
CA ILE A 60 -4.47 5.79 8.37
C ILE A 60 -5.45 6.66 7.58
N GLY A 61 -6.49 6.03 7.02
CA GLY A 61 -7.52 6.72 6.25
C GLY A 61 -8.26 7.78 7.07
N LEU A 62 -8.56 7.50 8.35
CA LEU A 62 -9.19 8.47 9.24
C LEU A 62 -8.28 9.67 9.50
N VAL A 63 -6.98 9.47 9.72
CA VAL A 63 -6.04 10.59 9.93
C VAL A 63 -6.06 11.56 8.74
N TYR A 64 -5.93 11.04 7.51
CA TYR A 64 -6.01 11.88 6.31
C TYR A 64 -7.38 12.50 6.11
N THR A 65 -8.45 11.73 6.32
CA THR A 65 -9.83 12.23 6.19
C THR A 65 -10.11 13.36 7.18
N LEU A 66 -9.56 13.29 8.40
CA LEU A 66 -9.65 14.38 9.37
C LEU A 66 -8.92 15.63 8.88
N PHE A 67 -7.75 15.49 8.25
CA PHE A 67 -7.06 16.63 7.64
C PHE A 67 -7.90 17.28 6.53
N ASP A 68 -8.48 16.48 5.64
CA ASP A 68 -9.26 16.97 4.50
C ASP A 68 -10.62 17.58 4.91
N VAL A 69 -11.29 17.00 5.91
CA VAL A 69 -12.60 17.49 6.39
C VAL A 69 -12.45 18.72 7.29
N THR A 70 -11.45 18.74 8.17
CA THR A 70 -11.29 19.84 9.14
C THR A 70 -10.40 20.98 8.64
N GLY A 71 -9.56 20.73 7.63
CA GLY A 71 -8.51 21.63 7.20
C GLY A 71 -7.42 21.87 8.27
N ARG A 72 -7.34 21.01 9.30
CA ARG A 72 -6.41 21.14 10.43
C ARG A 72 -5.50 19.91 10.57
N PRO A 73 -4.25 20.12 11.03
CA PRO A 73 -3.62 21.42 11.30
C PRO A 73 -3.26 22.15 10.00
N GLY A 74 -3.48 23.47 9.97
CA GLY A 74 -3.40 24.27 8.72
C GLY A 74 -2.01 24.24 8.05
N PHE A 75 -0.94 24.00 8.81
CA PHE A 75 0.41 23.90 8.24
C PHE A 75 0.61 22.69 7.34
N LEU A 76 -0.25 21.65 7.41
CA LEU A 76 -0.15 20.50 6.50
C LEU A 76 -0.73 20.79 5.11
N ARG A 77 -1.59 21.80 4.98
CA ARG A 77 -2.26 22.14 3.72
C ARG A 77 -1.28 22.57 2.62
N ARG A 78 -0.12 23.11 3.00
CA ARG A 78 0.94 23.48 2.05
C ARG A 78 1.52 22.29 1.28
N TYR A 79 1.35 21.07 1.80
CA TYR A 79 1.80 19.84 1.13
C TYR A 79 0.73 19.25 0.20
N LYS A 80 -0.45 19.87 0.06
CA LYS A 80 -1.48 19.38 -0.85
C LYS A 80 -1.07 19.64 -2.31
N VAL A 81 -1.12 18.58 -3.13
CA VAL A 81 -0.76 18.62 -4.55
C VAL A 81 -1.76 19.45 -5.36
N GLN A 82 -3.06 19.20 -5.17
CA GLN A 82 -4.16 19.94 -5.80
C GLN A 82 -4.95 20.77 -4.76
N PRO A 83 -4.44 21.92 -4.31
CA PRO A 83 -5.12 22.73 -3.30
C PRO A 83 -6.48 23.25 -3.78
N GLY A 84 -7.48 23.28 -2.90
CA GLY A 84 -8.80 23.84 -3.21
C GLY A 84 -9.73 22.93 -4.04
N THR A 85 -9.26 21.78 -4.52
CA THR A 85 -10.12 20.78 -5.16
C THR A 85 -10.64 19.79 -4.12
N ASN A 86 -11.95 19.59 -4.04
CA ASN A 86 -12.62 18.77 -3.02
C ASN A 86 -12.34 19.23 -1.56
N GLU A 87 -12.04 20.52 -1.35
CA GLU A 87 -11.83 21.14 -0.04
C GLU A 87 -12.86 22.26 0.23
N PRO A 88 -13.75 22.16 1.23
CA PRO A 88 -13.92 21.02 2.13
C PRO A 88 -14.58 19.83 1.43
N VAL A 89 -14.33 18.64 1.95
CA VAL A 89 -14.93 17.40 1.43
C VAL A 89 -16.44 17.44 1.62
N ASP A 90 -17.19 17.21 0.55
CA ASP A 90 -18.65 17.10 0.60
C ASP A 90 -19.08 15.90 1.48
N PRO A 91 -19.81 16.12 2.58
CA PRO A 91 -20.27 15.04 3.46
C PRO A 91 -21.12 13.98 2.76
N ALA A 92 -21.90 14.33 1.73
CA ALA A 92 -22.71 13.37 1.00
C ALA A 92 -21.85 12.41 0.18
N ARG A 93 -20.87 12.95 -0.57
CA ARG A 93 -19.88 12.15 -1.29
C ARG A 93 -19.03 11.30 -0.35
N LEU A 94 -18.62 11.85 0.79
CA LEU A 94 -17.86 11.11 1.80
C LEU A 94 -18.64 9.89 2.34
N ARG A 95 -19.93 10.06 2.65
CA ARG A 95 -20.80 8.93 3.07
C ARG A 95 -20.91 7.86 1.98
N ALA A 96 -21.01 8.26 0.71
CA ALA A 96 -21.06 7.31 -0.41
C ALA A 96 -19.75 6.51 -0.53
N VAL A 97 -18.60 7.18 -0.35
CA VAL A 97 -17.28 6.54 -0.30
C VAL A 97 -17.23 5.51 0.82
N ILE A 98 -17.55 5.91 2.06
CA ILE A 98 -17.52 5.03 3.22
C ILE A 98 -18.40 3.79 3.01
N ARG A 99 -19.64 3.97 2.53
CA ARG A 99 -20.55 2.87 2.25
C ARG A 99 -19.98 1.88 1.22
N GLN A 100 -19.41 2.40 0.14
CA GLN A 100 -18.85 1.55 -0.92
C GLN A 100 -17.56 0.85 -0.48
N VAL A 101 -16.70 1.50 0.30
CA VAL A 101 -15.49 0.90 0.88
C VAL A 101 -15.87 -0.26 1.82
N LEU A 102 -16.83 -0.03 2.74
CA LEU A 102 -17.32 -1.09 3.63
C LEU A 102 -17.94 -2.26 2.85
N PHE A 103 -18.72 -1.95 1.80
CA PHE A 103 -19.23 -2.97 0.88
C PHE A 103 -18.10 -3.76 0.23
N ASN A 104 -17.07 -3.09 -0.31
CA ASN A 104 -15.95 -3.75 -0.96
C ASN A 104 -15.15 -4.62 0.04
N GLN A 105 -14.85 -4.11 1.23
CA GLN A 105 -14.18 -4.87 2.29
C GLN A 105 -14.96 -6.15 2.63
N PHE A 106 -16.27 -6.05 2.84
CA PHE A 106 -17.10 -7.19 3.23
C PHE A 106 -17.41 -8.14 2.06
N CYS A 107 -17.90 -7.63 0.93
CA CYS A 107 -18.40 -8.45 -0.18
C CYS A 107 -17.31 -8.92 -1.16
N THR A 108 -16.12 -8.32 -1.15
CA THR A 108 -15.02 -8.75 -2.04
C THR A 108 -13.76 -9.13 -1.27
N GLY A 109 -13.37 -8.34 -0.25
CA GLY A 109 -12.18 -8.61 0.56
C GLY A 109 -12.30 -9.90 1.36
N MET A 110 -13.36 -10.04 2.16
CA MET A 110 -13.55 -11.22 3.00
C MET A 110 -13.66 -12.53 2.16
N PRO A 111 -14.49 -12.65 1.11
CA PRO A 111 -14.52 -13.84 0.27
C PRO A 111 -13.17 -14.18 -0.36
N LEU A 112 -12.41 -13.15 -0.80
CA LEU A 112 -11.09 -13.38 -1.37
C LEU A 112 -10.11 -13.94 -0.33
N LEU A 113 -10.13 -13.45 0.92
CA LEU A 113 -9.30 -14.00 1.99
C LEU A 113 -9.61 -15.47 2.26
N PHE A 114 -10.90 -15.86 2.28
CA PHE A 114 -11.29 -17.27 2.39
C PHE A 114 -10.78 -18.09 1.22
N LEU A 115 -10.97 -17.62 -0.01
CA LEU A 115 -10.46 -18.30 -1.20
C LEU A 115 -8.94 -18.48 -1.13
N MET A 116 -8.21 -17.41 -0.81
CA MET A 116 -6.75 -17.41 -0.73
C MET A 116 -6.25 -18.38 0.35
N TYR A 117 -6.92 -18.46 1.51
CA TYR A 117 -6.57 -19.44 2.54
C TYR A 117 -6.57 -20.88 2.01
N TYR A 118 -7.59 -21.27 1.24
CA TYR A 118 -7.64 -22.62 0.66
C TYR A 118 -6.64 -22.85 -0.47
N LEU A 119 -6.15 -21.79 -1.11
CA LEU A 119 -5.11 -21.86 -2.15
C LEU A 119 -3.69 -21.83 -1.58
N LEU A 120 -3.50 -21.45 -0.31
CA LEU A 120 -2.18 -21.44 0.33
C LEU A 120 -1.61 -22.87 0.50
N PRO A 121 -0.29 -23.05 0.38
CA PRO A 121 0.37 -24.30 0.73
C PRO A 121 0.02 -24.74 2.15
N VAL A 122 -0.19 -26.04 2.36
CA VAL A 122 -0.54 -26.58 3.69
C VAL A 122 0.53 -26.24 4.72
N GLN A 123 1.80 -26.31 4.33
CA GLN A 123 2.94 -25.99 5.19
C GLN A 123 2.89 -24.53 5.68
N THR A 124 2.52 -23.59 4.80
CA THR A 124 2.33 -22.18 5.15
C THR A 124 1.16 -21.97 6.11
N ARG A 125 0.09 -22.75 5.96
CA ARG A 125 -1.07 -22.68 6.84
C ARG A 125 -0.74 -23.18 8.24
N ASP A 126 0.01 -24.26 8.36
CA ASP A 126 0.26 -24.90 9.66
C ASP A 126 1.40 -24.24 10.45
N ALA A 127 2.35 -23.60 9.75
CA ALA A 127 3.49 -22.92 10.38
C ALA A 127 3.14 -21.47 10.78
N VAL A 128 2.31 -21.30 11.82
CA VAL A 128 1.89 -19.96 12.29
C VAL A 128 2.73 -19.42 13.45
N ARG A 129 3.32 -20.29 14.27
CA ARG A 129 4.08 -19.85 15.46
C ARG A 129 5.50 -19.43 15.13
N GLU A 130 6.19 -20.17 14.27
CA GLU A 130 7.61 -19.91 13.98
C GLU A 130 7.77 -18.77 12.96
N LEU A 131 8.31 -17.64 13.41
CA LEU A 131 8.57 -16.52 12.52
C LEU A 131 9.67 -16.85 11.51
N PRO A 132 9.55 -16.35 10.26
CA PRO A 132 10.59 -16.51 9.26
C PRO A 132 11.84 -15.70 9.60
N THR A 133 12.98 -16.12 9.06
CA THR A 133 14.22 -15.37 9.18
C THR A 133 14.11 -14.00 8.50
N PHE A 134 14.93 -13.03 8.94
CA PHE A 134 14.98 -11.69 8.32
C PHE A 134 15.23 -11.74 6.81
N VAL A 135 16.15 -12.60 6.35
CA VAL A 135 16.44 -12.77 4.92
C VAL A 135 15.20 -13.26 4.18
N THR A 136 14.46 -14.20 4.78
CA THR A 136 13.19 -14.69 4.24
C THR A 136 12.16 -13.57 4.07
N VAL A 137 12.00 -12.73 5.09
CA VAL A 137 11.10 -11.57 5.04
C VAL A 137 11.47 -10.65 3.88
N VAL A 138 12.75 -10.29 3.74
CA VAL A 138 13.21 -9.31 2.73
C VAL A 138 12.96 -9.80 1.31
N TRP A 139 13.34 -11.04 0.97
CA TRP A 139 13.15 -11.52 -0.41
C TRP A 139 11.67 -11.74 -0.74
N GLN A 140 10.86 -12.20 0.24
CA GLN A 140 9.42 -12.39 0.03
C GLN A 140 8.71 -11.06 -0.22
N LEU A 141 9.06 -10.01 0.52
CA LEU A 141 8.55 -8.66 0.28
C LEU A 141 8.97 -8.13 -1.10
N ALA A 142 10.22 -8.34 -1.51
CA ALA A 142 10.69 -7.94 -2.83
C ALA A 142 9.88 -8.61 -3.96
N VAL A 143 9.59 -9.92 -3.82
CA VAL A 143 8.74 -10.65 -4.78
C VAL A 143 7.30 -10.10 -4.77
N CYS A 144 6.74 -9.80 -3.61
CA CYS A 144 5.40 -9.21 -3.52
C CYS A 144 5.31 -7.86 -4.24
N ILE A 145 6.30 -6.98 -4.06
CA ILE A 145 6.38 -5.67 -4.73
C ILE A 145 6.46 -5.83 -6.25
N LEU A 146 7.28 -6.76 -6.75
CA LEU A 146 7.41 -6.99 -8.19
C LEU A 146 6.11 -7.55 -8.80
N ILE A 147 5.45 -8.46 -8.10
CA ILE A 147 4.16 -9.00 -8.53
C ILE A 147 3.08 -7.93 -8.53
N GLU A 148 3.03 -7.09 -7.49
CA GLU A 148 2.10 -5.97 -7.42
C GLU A 148 2.30 -5.01 -8.59
N GLU A 149 3.53 -4.58 -8.88
CA GLU A 149 3.82 -3.68 -10.00
C GLU A 149 3.30 -4.24 -11.32
N VAL A 150 3.59 -5.52 -11.61
CA VAL A 150 3.14 -6.18 -12.84
C VAL A 150 1.62 -6.31 -12.90
N MET A 151 1.02 -6.91 -11.88
CA MET A 151 -0.42 -7.20 -11.91
C MET A 151 -1.26 -5.94 -11.83
N PHE A 152 -0.87 -4.96 -11.01
CA PHE A 152 -1.56 -3.69 -10.89
C PHE A 152 -1.49 -2.94 -12.22
N TYR A 153 -0.29 -2.76 -12.80
CA TYR A 153 -0.13 -2.03 -14.05
C TYR A 153 -1.01 -2.58 -15.18
N TYR A 154 -0.97 -3.89 -15.45
CA TYR A 154 -1.73 -4.45 -16.57
C TYR A 154 -3.24 -4.48 -16.31
N SER A 155 -3.67 -4.80 -15.09
CA SER A 155 -5.10 -4.78 -14.75
C SER A 155 -5.65 -3.36 -14.80
N HIS A 156 -4.93 -2.39 -14.24
CA HIS A 156 -5.31 -0.99 -14.21
C HIS A 156 -5.37 -0.40 -15.64
N ARG A 157 -4.34 -0.64 -16.46
CA ARG A 157 -4.34 -0.21 -17.86
C ARG A 157 -5.48 -0.83 -18.67
N LEU A 158 -5.83 -2.10 -18.41
CA LEU A 158 -6.97 -2.77 -19.05
C LEU A 158 -8.30 -2.13 -18.62
N LEU A 159 -8.44 -1.77 -17.35
CA LEU A 159 -9.64 -1.10 -16.82
C LEU A 159 -9.87 0.29 -17.43
N HIS A 160 -8.84 0.93 -17.97
CA HIS A 160 -8.92 2.17 -18.75
C HIS A 160 -9.29 1.98 -20.23
N ASP A 161 -9.42 0.75 -20.72
CA ASP A 161 -9.97 0.52 -22.06
C ASP A 161 -11.41 1.07 -22.13
N GLY A 162 -11.71 1.89 -23.14
CA GLY A 162 -12.98 2.60 -23.26
C GLY A 162 -14.22 1.70 -23.26
N ARG A 163 -14.08 0.41 -23.59
CA ARG A 163 -15.16 -0.59 -23.55
C ARG A 163 -15.54 -0.96 -22.12
N ILE A 164 -14.58 -0.89 -21.19
CA ILE A 164 -14.71 -1.33 -19.79
C ILE A 164 -14.79 -0.13 -18.84
N TYR A 165 -13.99 0.92 -19.08
CA TYR A 165 -13.82 2.09 -18.23
C TYR A 165 -15.14 2.68 -17.75
N ARG A 166 -16.07 2.95 -18.68
CA ARG A 166 -17.35 3.60 -18.37
C ARG A 166 -18.21 2.85 -17.35
N TYR A 167 -18.00 1.54 -17.22
CA TYR A 167 -18.80 0.66 -16.35
C TYR A 167 -18.09 0.29 -15.05
N ILE A 168 -16.77 0.14 -15.10
CA ILE A 168 -16.01 -0.40 -13.98
C ILE A 168 -15.17 0.70 -13.33
N HIS A 169 -14.26 1.31 -14.08
CA HIS A 169 -13.22 2.17 -13.50
C HIS A 169 -13.60 3.66 -13.38
N LYS A 170 -14.64 4.10 -14.10
CA LYS A 170 -15.12 5.50 -14.03
C LYS A 170 -15.48 5.93 -12.60
N ARG A 171 -15.99 5.01 -11.76
CA ARG A 171 -16.34 5.31 -10.36
C ARG A 171 -15.12 5.76 -9.56
N HIS A 172 -14.00 5.05 -9.70
CA HIS A 172 -12.76 5.38 -9.01
C HIS A 172 -12.28 6.79 -9.39
N HIS A 173 -12.45 7.13 -10.66
CA HIS A 173 -12.11 8.43 -11.26
C HIS A 173 -13.14 9.55 -11.05
N GLU A 174 -14.19 9.34 -10.24
CA GLU A 174 -15.10 10.43 -9.82
C GLU A 174 -14.40 11.47 -8.95
N TRP A 175 -13.21 11.16 -8.42
CA TRP A 175 -12.39 12.02 -7.57
C TRP A 175 -11.09 12.42 -8.26
N THR A 176 -11.13 13.40 -9.16
CA THR A 176 -9.95 13.90 -9.89
C THR A 176 -8.84 14.48 -9.00
N ALA A 177 -9.19 14.85 -7.78
CA ALA A 177 -8.26 15.06 -6.67
C ALA A 177 -8.70 14.12 -5.53
N PRO A 178 -8.11 12.93 -5.41
CA PRO A 178 -8.54 11.94 -4.43
C PRO A 178 -8.25 12.38 -2.99
N ILE A 179 -8.94 11.71 -2.07
CA ILE A 179 -8.60 11.71 -0.64
C ILE A 179 -8.27 10.28 -0.24
N ALA A 180 -7.53 10.07 0.85
CA ALA A 180 -6.94 8.76 1.15
C ALA A 180 -7.94 7.58 1.03
N ILE A 181 -9.13 7.70 1.63
CA ILE A 181 -10.12 6.60 1.64
C ILE A 181 -10.82 6.35 0.30
N THR A 182 -10.62 7.18 -0.74
CA THR A 182 -11.12 6.86 -2.08
C THR A 182 -10.30 5.74 -2.74
N ALA A 183 -9.17 5.34 -2.15
CA ALA A 183 -8.36 4.19 -2.58
C ALA A 183 -9.16 2.88 -2.78
N MET A 184 -10.23 2.67 -2.01
CA MET A 184 -11.12 1.50 -2.16
C MET A 184 -12.52 1.88 -2.65
N TYR A 185 -12.73 3.14 -3.07
CA TYR A 185 -13.95 3.60 -3.71
C TYR A 185 -13.97 3.17 -5.18
N ALA A 186 -14.21 1.89 -5.41
CA ALA A 186 -14.12 1.25 -6.72
C ALA A 186 -15.36 0.41 -7.01
N HIS A 187 -15.56 0.06 -8.29
CA HIS A 187 -16.50 -0.99 -8.65
C HIS A 187 -16.00 -2.34 -8.07
N PRO A 188 -16.87 -3.26 -7.62
CA PRO A 188 -16.44 -4.51 -6.99
C PRO A 188 -15.48 -5.35 -7.85
N ILE A 189 -15.69 -5.39 -9.16
CA ILE A 189 -14.79 -6.09 -10.11
C ILE A 189 -13.39 -5.45 -10.13
N GLU A 190 -13.30 -4.12 -10.18
CA GLU A 190 -12.02 -3.43 -10.08
C GLU A 190 -11.36 -3.65 -8.73
N ASN A 191 -12.15 -3.61 -7.65
CA ASN A 191 -11.61 -3.87 -6.32
C ASN A 191 -10.96 -5.26 -6.24
N VAL A 192 -11.58 -6.29 -6.84
CA VAL A 192 -10.95 -7.61 -6.92
C VAL A 192 -9.72 -7.60 -7.84
N LEU A 193 -9.87 -7.14 -9.09
CA LEU A 193 -8.85 -7.31 -10.13
C LEU A 193 -7.62 -6.43 -9.95
N SER A 194 -7.79 -5.18 -9.54
CA SER A 194 -6.71 -4.20 -9.46
C SER A 194 -6.35 -3.84 -8.03
N ASN A 195 -7.25 -3.89 -7.05
CA ASN A 195 -6.85 -3.58 -5.67
C ASN A 195 -6.38 -4.81 -4.90
N LEU A 196 -7.14 -5.92 -4.95
CA LEU A 196 -6.90 -7.05 -4.07
C LEU A 196 -5.98 -8.13 -4.67
N LEU A 197 -6.19 -8.54 -5.92
CA LEU A 197 -5.39 -9.61 -6.54
C LEU A 197 -3.90 -9.26 -6.67
N PRO A 198 -3.49 -8.05 -7.10
CA PRO A 198 -2.07 -7.72 -7.19
C PRO A 198 -1.32 -7.86 -5.86
N ILE A 199 -1.99 -7.49 -4.76
CA ILE A 199 -1.45 -7.62 -3.40
C ILE A 199 -1.45 -9.09 -2.94
N ALA A 200 -2.54 -9.84 -3.19
CA ALA A 200 -2.72 -11.20 -2.69
C ALA A 200 -1.86 -12.24 -3.40
N VAL A 201 -1.64 -12.09 -4.72
CA VAL A 201 -0.90 -13.08 -5.51
C VAL A 201 0.57 -13.15 -5.08
N GLY A 202 1.16 -12.06 -4.61
CA GLY A 202 2.51 -12.06 -4.04
C GLY A 202 2.64 -12.98 -2.82
N VAL A 203 1.69 -12.88 -1.90
CA VAL A 203 1.60 -13.74 -0.70
C VAL A 203 1.40 -15.19 -1.09
N TRP A 204 0.50 -15.46 -2.03
CA TRP A 204 0.25 -16.82 -2.51
C TRP A 204 1.46 -17.44 -3.20
N THR A 205 2.11 -16.68 -4.09
CA THR A 205 3.26 -17.15 -4.89
C THR A 205 4.46 -17.46 -4.01
N THR A 206 4.68 -16.64 -2.98
CA THR A 206 5.80 -16.84 -2.05
C THR A 206 5.50 -17.86 -0.96
N GLY A 207 4.22 -18.21 -0.74
CA GLY A 207 3.79 -19.03 0.39
C GLY A 207 4.25 -18.45 1.73
N CYS A 208 4.32 -17.12 1.85
CA CYS A 208 4.95 -16.47 2.98
C CYS A 208 4.18 -16.67 4.28
N HIS A 209 4.90 -16.59 5.40
CA HIS A 209 4.31 -16.64 6.73
C HIS A 209 3.29 -15.50 6.92
N ILE A 210 2.25 -15.71 7.74
CA ILE A 210 1.19 -14.70 7.94
C ILE A 210 1.72 -13.35 8.43
N SER A 211 2.76 -13.34 9.26
CA SER A 211 3.41 -12.10 9.69
C SER A 211 4.04 -11.32 8.54
N VAL A 212 4.58 -12.00 7.52
CA VAL A 212 5.11 -11.38 6.31
C VAL A 212 3.96 -10.87 5.44
N ALA A 213 2.87 -11.64 5.33
CA ALA A 213 1.66 -11.18 4.64
C ALA A 213 1.07 -9.92 5.28
N TRP A 214 0.98 -9.85 6.61
CA TRP A 214 0.48 -8.68 7.33
C TRP A 214 1.41 -7.47 7.22
N LEU A 215 2.73 -7.69 7.27
CA LEU A 215 3.71 -6.63 6.99
C LEU A 215 3.55 -6.10 5.56
N TRP A 216 3.40 -7.00 4.59
CA TRP A 216 3.16 -6.66 3.20
C TRP A 216 1.87 -5.85 3.02
N PHE A 217 0.76 -6.33 3.58
CA PHE A 217 -0.53 -5.62 3.52
C PHE A 217 -0.43 -4.24 4.16
N THR A 218 0.33 -4.10 5.26
CA THR A 218 0.56 -2.80 5.89
C THR A 218 1.29 -1.85 4.94
N ILE A 219 2.37 -2.31 4.31
CA ILE A 219 3.13 -1.50 3.34
C ILE A 219 2.24 -1.08 2.17
N ALA A 220 1.55 -2.04 1.53
CA ALA A 220 0.70 -1.80 0.38
C ALA A 220 -0.46 -0.84 0.72
N ILE A 221 -1.24 -1.11 1.78
CA ILE A 221 -2.36 -0.26 2.20
C ILE A 221 -1.88 1.14 2.58
N SER A 222 -0.78 1.25 3.33
CA SER A 222 -0.23 2.56 3.72
C SER A 222 0.20 3.35 2.50
N ASN A 223 0.89 2.73 1.55
CA ASN A 223 1.32 3.37 0.31
C ASN A 223 0.12 3.83 -0.51
N THR A 224 -0.86 2.97 -0.76
CA THR A 224 -2.06 3.32 -1.54
C THR A 224 -2.83 4.48 -0.90
N LEU A 225 -3.07 4.44 0.41
CA LEU A 225 -3.74 5.53 1.14
C LEU A 225 -2.92 6.83 1.08
N HIS A 226 -1.60 6.72 1.18
CA HIS A 226 -0.70 7.88 1.11
C HIS A 226 -0.76 8.55 -0.27
N VAL A 227 -0.59 7.81 -1.36
CA VAL A 227 -0.61 8.38 -2.71
C VAL A 227 -2.00 8.90 -3.11
N HIS A 228 -3.07 8.31 -2.56
CA HIS A 228 -4.44 8.83 -2.72
C HIS A 228 -4.75 10.05 -1.85
N SER A 229 -3.99 10.29 -0.79
CA SER A 229 -4.23 11.41 0.12
C SER A 229 -4.02 12.77 -0.55
N GLY A 230 -3.21 12.81 -1.61
CA GLY A 230 -2.81 14.05 -2.28
C GLY A 230 -1.90 14.95 -1.42
N TYR A 231 -1.33 14.43 -0.32
CA TYR A 231 -0.35 15.14 0.51
C TYR A 231 1.07 14.64 0.22
N HIS A 232 1.89 15.54 -0.32
CA HIS A 232 3.32 15.27 -0.53
C HIS A 232 4.11 15.56 0.74
N LEU A 233 4.01 14.65 1.71
CA LEU A 233 4.62 14.82 3.03
C LEU A 233 6.13 14.48 3.03
N PRO A 234 6.91 15.11 3.92
CA PRO A 234 8.32 14.75 4.11
C PRO A 234 8.53 13.27 4.45
N PHE A 235 9.58 12.69 3.89
CA PHE A 235 10.07 11.33 4.09
C PHE A 235 9.15 10.20 3.60
N LEU A 236 8.09 10.54 2.88
CA LEU A 236 7.16 9.59 2.27
C LEU A 236 7.26 9.63 0.74
N PRO A 237 6.83 8.55 0.04
CA PRO A 237 6.77 8.51 -1.42
C PRO A 237 5.96 9.67 -1.99
N SER A 238 6.35 10.15 -3.17
CA SER A 238 5.61 11.22 -3.84
C SER A 238 4.23 10.73 -4.31
N PRO A 239 3.15 11.51 -4.07
CA PRO A 239 1.84 11.25 -4.65
C PRO A 239 1.66 11.81 -6.08
N GLU A 240 2.62 12.60 -6.60
CA GLU A 240 2.48 13.38 -7.84
C GLU A 240 2.14 12.52 -9.07
N GLN A 241 2.77 11.35 -9.23
CA GLN A 241 2.49 10.44 -10.34
C GLN A 241 1.04 9.94 -10.33
N HIS A 242 0.56 9.49 -9.18
CA HIS A 242 -0.81 8.96 -9.02
C HIS A 242 -1.86 10.09 -9.08
N ASP A 243 -1.56 11.25 -8.53
CA ASP A 243 -2.42 12.42 -8.63
C ASP A 243 -2.57 12.88 -10.10
N PHE A 244 -1.47 12.89 -10.86
CA PHE A 244 -1.49 13.16 -12.30
C PHE A 244 -2.31 12.12 -13.09
N HIS A 245 -2.28 10.86 -12.67
CA HIS A 245 -3.13 9.81 -13.22
C HIS A 245 -4.63 10.16 -13.06
N HIS A 246 -5.08 10.56 -11.86
CA HIS A 246 -6.48 10.99 -11.64
C HIS A 246 -6.85 12.27 -12.39
N LEU A 247 -5.87 13.12 -12.72
CA LEU A 247 -6.09 14.33 -13.50
C LEU A 247 -6.20 14.07 -15.02
N LYS A 248 -5.42 13.12 -15.56
CA LYS A 248 -5.30 12.87 -17.02
C LYS A 248 -5.93 11.56 -17.49
N PHE A 249 -6.22 10.64 -16.58
CA PHE A 249 -6.83 9.32 -16.77
C PHE A 249 -6.00 8.31 -17.59
N ASN A 250 -5.22 8.76 -18.57
CA ASN A 250 -4.57 7.87 -19.54
C ASN A 250 -3.03 7.79 -19.41
N GLN A 251 -2.49 8.12 -18.24
CA GLN A 251 -1.05 8.14 -17.95
C GLN A 251 -0.79 7.55 -16.58
N CYS A 252 0.40 6.99 -16.33
CA CYS A 252 0.86 6.60 -14.99
C CYS A 252 -0.03 5.52 -14.31
N TYR A 253 -0.09 4.33 -14.90
CA TYR A 253 -0.93 3.22 -14.40
C TYR A 253 -0.25 2.36 -13.32
N GLY A 254 1.07 2.36 -13.23
CA GLY A 254 1.85 1.50 -12.35
C GLY A 254 1.95 2.02 -10.92
N VAL A 255 2.41 1.17 -10.00
CA VAL A 255 2.64 1.54 -8.59
C VAL A 255 4.02 2.16 -8.43
N LEU A 256 5.04 1.57 -9.06
CA LEU A 256 6.43 2.03 -9.03
C LEU A 256 6.79 2.93 -10.21
N GLY A 257 5.96 2.95 -11.25
CA GLY A 257 6.22 3.69 -12.50
C GLY A 257 7.23 3.04 -13.45
N VAL A 258 7.80 1.88 -13.08
CA VAL A 258 8.78 1.15 -13.90
C VAL A 258 8.12 0.67 -15.20
N LEU A 259 6.92 0.08 -15.10
CA LEU A 259 6.20 -0.38 -16.27
C LEU A 259 5.61 0.76 -17.08
N ASP A 260 5.34 1.91 -16.46
CA ASP A 260 4.95 3.10 -17.21
C ASP A 260 6.08 3.62 -18.08
N TRP A 261 7.29 3.70 -17.53
CA TRP A 261 8.48 4.07 -18.28
C TRP A 261 8.76 3.09 -19.42
N PHE A 262 8.70 1.78 -19.13
CA PHE A 262 8.95 0.75 -20.13
C PHE A 262 7.96 0.77 -21.30
N HIS A 263 6.69 1.09 -21.05
CA HIS A 263 5.64 1.12 -22.07
C HIS A 263 5.35 2.52 -22.64
N GLY A 264 6.04 3.56 -22.18
CA GLY A 264 5.78 4.94 -22.58
C GLY A 264 4.43 5.49 -22.11
N THR A 265 3.83 4.96 -21.03
CA THR A 265 2.56 5.45 -20.49
C THR A 265 2.72 6.58 -19.46
N ASN A 266 3.90 7.19 -19.37
CA ASN A 266 4.16 8.38 -18.55
C ASN A 266 4.76 9.56 -19.35
N GLU A 267 4.74 9.54 -20.70
CA GLU A 267 5.37 10.59 -21.50
C GLU A 267 4.84 12.00 -21.20
N MET A 268 3.53 12.16 -21.03
CA MET A 268 2.95 13.46 -20.67
C MET A 268 3.32 13.87 -19.26
N PHE A 269 3.39 12.90 -18.34
CA PHE A 269 3.82 13.14 -16.98
C PHE A 269 5.27 13.62 -16.95
N LEU A 270 6.18 12.95 -17.64
CA LEU A 270 7.61 13.32 -17.70
C LEU A 270 7.82 14.74 -18.24
N ARG A 271 6.97 15.21 -19.16
CA ARG A 271 6.99 16.58 -19.70
C ARG A 271 6.24 17.61 -18.84
N SER A 272 5.57 17.18 -17.79
CA SER A 272 4.79 18.03 -16.92
C SER A 272 5.65 18.72 -15.86
N LYS A 273 5.05 19.63 -15.08
CA LYS A 273 5.69 20.18 -13.88
C LYS A 273 5.65 19.19 -12.71
N GLN A 274 4.62 18.34 -12.66
CA GLN A 274 4.44 17.34 -11.61
C GLN A 274 5.59 16.33 -11.58
N SER A 275 6.17 15.96 -12.73
CA SER A 275 7.37 15.10 -12.75
C SER A 275 8.59 15.74 -12.09
N LYS A 276 8.74 17.08 -12.17
CA LYS A 276 9.81 17.80 -11.47
C LYS A 276 9.62 17.78 -9.95
N ARG A 277 8.38 17.57 -9.50
CA ARG A 277 8.00 17.45 -8.11
C ARG A 277 8.07 16.00 -7.61
N ASP A 278 8.19 15.01 -8.50
CA ASP A 278 8.02 13.60 -8.17
C ASP A 278 9.27 12.98 -7.54
N TYR A 279 9.51 13.28 -6.27
CA TYR A 279 10.61 12.75 -5.48
C TYR A 279 10.26 12.66 -3.99
N ILE A 280 10.97 11.82 -3.24
CA ILE A 280 10.83 11.77 -1.78
C ILE A 280 11.36 13.08 -1.19
N LEU A 281 10.47 13.85 -0.57
CA LEU A 281 10.83 15.11 0.05
C LEU A 281 11.65 14.87 1.33
N THR A 282 12.92 15.29 1.35
CA THR A 282 13.81 15.12 2.53
C THR A 282 13.92 16.37 3.40
N SER A 283 13.26 17.46 3.03
CA SER A 283 13.19 18.71 3.80
C SER A 283 11.76 18.97 4.31
N LEU A 284 11.59 19.99 5.15
CA LEU A 284 10.25 20.46 5.56
C LEU A 284 9.69 21.51 4.60
N GLU A 285 10.42 21.87 3.54
CA GLU A 285 9.98 22.84 2.54
C GLU A 285 9.02 22.16 1.56
N PRO A 286 7.80 22.68 1.35
CA PRO A 286 6.85 22.09 0.42
C PRO A 286 7.37 22.10 -1.02
N VAL A 287 7.06 21.04 -1.77
CA VAL A 287 7.55 20.90 -3.15
C VAL A 287 6.99 21.95 -4.11
N ARG A 288 5.83 22.52 -3.78
CA ARG A 288 5.25 23.64 -4.51
C ARG A 288 5.96 24.98 -4.26
N ASP A 289 6.76 25.08 -3.21
CA ASP A 289 7.59 26.27 -2.96
C ASP A 289 8.90 26.16 -3.74
N THR A 290 9.49 24.96 -3.82
CA THR A 290 10.71 24.70 -4.60
C THR A 290 10.46 24.66 -6.12
N HIS A 291 9.29 24.17 -6.53
CA HIS A 291 8.86 24.09 -7.93
C HIS A 291 7.46 24.70 -8.06
N PRO A 292 7.33 26.04 -8.14
CA PRO A 292 6.05 26.73 -8.13
C PRO A 292 5.17 26.42 -9.34
N ASP A 293 3.90 26.80 -9.27
CA ASP A 293 2.91 26.54 -10.32
C ASP A 293 3.07 27.42 -11.57
N GLN A 294 3.95 28.43 -11.53
CA GLN A 294 4.25 29.40 -12.59
C GLN A 294 5.23 28.87 -13.64
#